data_AF-A0A496PIR7-F1
#
_entry.id   AF-A0A496PIR7-F1
#
_cell.length_a   1.000
_cell.length_b   1.000
_cell.length_c   1.000
_cell.angle_alpha   90.00
_cell.angle_beta   90.00
_cell.angle_gamma   90.00
#
_symmetry.space_group_name_H-M   'P 1'
#
loop_
_entity.id
_entity.type
_entity.pdbx_description
1 polymer ?
#
loop_
_entity_poly.entity_id
_entity_poly.type
_entity_poly.pdbx_seq_one_letter_code
_entity_poly.pdbx_strand_id
1 'polypeptide(L)'
;MSTPTPSSVVPQTRPAAEPPRPGARRRPWLKPLVMRLHFYAGIFVAPFILLAAVTGAAYSVTPQLERVIYAHELNGSGTAETPMASLESQLSAAQRHTNDAAVVAVRPAQDATHSTRVMYADPEDTDGGQRTVFVDPVSAEVLGSFNTYTSVGQTPMRHWLEGFHSSLQLGEPGRIYSEIAASWLGVIAAAGLFLWLWTWGKSKRAARRDLLRPALKQTGYRRARSLHTSVGIWALVAMLFLSATGITWSQWAGNNVTELRAALSWTAPKLTSTLGGAPAGGGGGAHAEHGGMAAPTEGNQWSDPAAFTQVLSLARMSNIDGNQLEIRPPADQGSAWVVKETRAQFPVKADQIAIDRANGTVVDRLDFNDQNLPSQLATLGINLHMGELFGIWNQVGLLLVALAIIVIILAGYRTWYLRRPQGLRLRDKKPPFRPFAVPWWGWALFGAAGLGLGLFLPALGLTLTAFVLCDVVLMLTRGARSRRLAA
;
A
#
# COMPACT_ATOMS: atom_id res chain seq x y z
N MET A 1 78.77 72.55 17.67
CA MET A 1 77.52 72.91 18.37
C MET A 1 76.46 73.16 17.32
N SER A 2 75.42 72.34 17.35
CA SER A 2 74.49 72.10 16.25
C SER A 2 73.32 73.07 16.26
N THR A 3 72.93 73.56 15.08
CA THR A 3 71.69 74.29 14.81
C THR A 3 70.47 73.35 14.90
N PRO A 4 69.33 73.77 15.47
CA PRO A 4 68.12 72.96 15.47
C PRO A 4 67.32 73.16 14.17
N THR A 5 66.96 72.06 13.52
CA THR A 5 66.05 71.97 12.38
C THR A 5 64.58 72.09 12.84
N PRO A 6 63.67 72.68 12.04
CA PRO A 6 62.25 72.73 12.38
C PRO A 6 61.60 71.36 12.14
N SER A 7 60.81 70.90 13.11
CA SER A 7 60.06 69.64 13.03
C SER A 7 58.96 69.73 11.98
N SER A 8 59.04 68.87 10.96
CA SER A 8 57.96 68.62 10.01
C SER A 8 56.86 67.80 10.68
N VAL A 9 55.67 68.38 10.80
CA VAL A 9 54.46 67.64 11.19
C VAL A 9 53.98 66.85 9.97
N VAL A 10 54.21 65.53 10.00
CA VAL A 10 53.63 64.60 9.02
C VAL A 10 52.13 64.45 9.31
N PRO A 11 51.22 64.64 8.33
CA PRO A 11 49.81 64.35 8.52
C PRO A 11 49.64 62.84 8.73
N GLN A 12 49.12 62.42 9.88
CA GLN A 12 48.70 61.03 10.07
C GLN A 12 47.54 60.73 9.12
N THR A 13 47.82 59.99 8.04
CA THR A 13 46.80 59.39 7.21
C THR A 13 46.07 58.35 8.04
N ARG A 14 44.79 58.61 8.35
CA ARG A 14 43.90 57.60 8.95
C ARG A 14 43.94 56.35 8.04
N PRO A 15 44.17 55.14 8.59
CA PRO A 15 44.07 53.93 7.79
C PRO A 15 42.66 53.85 7.21
N ALA A 16 42.57 53.69 5.89
CA ALA A 16 41.29 53.49 5.21
C ALA A 16 40.55 52.33 5.87
N ALA A 17 39.31 52.57 6.31
CA ALA A 17 38.48 51.55 6.92
C ALA A 17 38.39 50.35 5.96
N GLU A 18 38.85 49.18 6.42
CA GLU A 18 38.72 47.92 5.70
C GLU A 18 37.23 47.73 5.37
N PRO A 19 36.85 47.53 4.09
CA PRO A 19 35.45 47.37 3.74
C PRO A 19 34.88 46.20 4.56
N PRO A 20 33.66 46.32 5.12
CA PRO A 20 33.09 45.28 5.96
C PRO A 20 33.11 43.96 5.20
N ARG A 21 33.79 42.96 5.76
CA ARG A 21 33.83 41.61 5.20
C ARG A 21 32.38 41.19 4.92
N PRO A 22 32.01 40.84 3.69
CA PRO A 22 30.63 40.48 3.39
C PRO A 22 30.23 39.36 4.34
N GLY A 23 29.27 39.65 5.23
CA GLY A 23 28.84 38.73 6.28
C GLY A 23 28.62 37.36 5.65
N ALA A 24 29.28 36.33 6.21
CA ALA A 24 29.34 35.00 5.63
C ALA A 24 27.92 34.54 5.25
N ARG A 25 27.56 34.67 3.97
CA ARG A 25 26.26 34.26 3.45
C ARG A 25 26.09 32.80 3.82
N ARG A 26 25.20 32.53 4.80
CA ARG A 26 24.93 31.16 5.27
C ARG A 26 24.58 30.33 4.04
N ARG A 27 25.47 29.38 3.69
CA ARG A 27 25.27 28.54 2.52
C ARG A 27 23.99 27.72 2.73
N PRO A 28 23.16 27.52 1.70
CA PRO A 28 21.95 26.71 1.83
C PRO A 28 22.33 25.26 2.14
N TRP A 29 22.06 24.82 3.37
CA TRP A 29 22.40 23.49 3.88
C TRP A 29 21.29 22.45 3.63
N LEU A 30 20.04 22.91 3.57
CA LEU A 30 18.86 22.05 3.44
C LEU A 30 18.83 21.28 2.12
N LYS A 31 19.08 21.96 0.98
CA LYS A 31 19.09 21.29 -0.32
C LYS A 31 20.12 20.17 -0.43
N PRO A 32 21.42 20.37 -0.09
CA PRO A 32 22.38 19.27 -0.06
C PRO A 32 21.96 18.11 0.85
N LEU A 33 21.34 18.38 2.00
CA LEU A 33 20.84 17.34 2.91
C LEU A 33 19.70 16.53 2.28
N VAL A 34 18.67 17.20 1.75
CA VAL A 34 17.52 16.53 1.13
C VAL A 34 17.92 15.79 -0.15
N MET A 35 18.82 16.36 -0.97
CA MET A 35 19.40 15.66 -2.13
C MET A 35 20.09 14.35 -1.70
N ARG A 36 20.80 14.40 -0.57
CA ARG A 36 21.51 13.25 -0.03
C ARG A 36 20.54 12.18 0.45
N LEU A 37 19.52 12.58 1.22
CA LEU A 37 18.46 11.70 1.71
C LEU A 37 17.76 11.00 0.53
N HIS A 38 17.23 11.78 -0.42
CA HIS A 38 16.54 11.26 -1.60
C HIS A 38 17.41 10.29 -2.41
N PHE A 39 18.70 10.60 -2.58
CA PHE A 39 19.62 9.74 -3.32
C PHE A 39 19.92 8.40 -2.62
N TYR A 40 20.32 8.43 -1.34
CA TYR A 40 20.70 7.20 -0.65
C TYR A 40 19.50 6.34 -0.29
N ALA A 41 18.42 6.95 0.23
CA ALA A 41 17.19 6.22 0.47
C ALA A 41 16.62 5.68 -0.85
N GLY A 42 16.62 6.49 -1.91
CA GLY A 42 16.17 6.07 -3.24
C GLY A 42 16.93 4.84 -3.76
N ILE A 43 18.26 4.81 -3.68
CA ILE A 43 19.04 3.63 -4.10
C ILE A 43 18.74 2.40 -3.24
N PHE A 44 18.52 2.61 -1.94
CA PHE A 44 18.27 1.54 -0.97
C PHE A 44 16.92 0.87 -1.17
N VAL A 45 15.84 1.64 -1.34
CA VAL A 45 14.48 1.07 -1.46
C VAL A 45 14.00 0.84 -2.88
N ALA A 46 14.64 1.45 -3.89
CA ALA A 46 14.23 1.29 -5.28
C ALA A 46 14.21 -0.16 -5.81
N PRO A 47 15.06 -1.12 -5.39
CA PRO A 47 14.96 -2.49 -5.88
C PRO A 47 13.62 -3.14 -5.53
N PHE A 48 13.18 -2.96 -4.27
CA PHE A 48 11.87 -3.47 -3.85
C PHE A 48 10.74 -2.74 -4.58
N ILE A 49 10.76 -1.40 -4.59
CA ILE A 49 9.70 -0.61 -5.25
C ILE A 49 9.62 -0.94 -6.75
N LEU A 50 10.74 -1.24 -7.41
CA LEU A 50 10.75 -1.67 -8.80
C LEU A 50 10.01 -3.01 -8.98
N LEU A 51 10.34 -4.01 -8.16
CA LEU A 51 9.68 -5.31 -8.21
C LEU A 51 8.19 -5.20 -7.85
N ALA A 52 7.87 -4.45 -6.80
CA ALA A 52 6.50 -4.15 -6.39
C ALA A 52 5.73 -3.40 -7.48
N ALA A 53 6.35 -2.49 -8.23
CA ALA A 53 5.69 -1.82 -9.36
C ALA A 53 5.43 -2.79 -10.52
N VAL A 54 6.37 -3.69 -10.83
CA VAL A 54 6.17 -4.72 -11.86
C VAL A 54 5.03 -5.68 -11.48
N THR A 55 5.01 -6.15 -10.23
CA THR A 55 3.95 -7.04 -9.77
C THR A 55 2.65 -6.32 -9.51
N GLY A 56 2.67 -5.06 -9.11
CA GLY A 56 1.47 -4.22 -9.00
C GLY A 56 0.82 -3.97 -10.37
N ALA A 57 1.63 -3.80 -11.42
CA ALA A 57 1.13 -3.77 -12.80
C ALA A 57 0.44 -5.09 -13.18
N ALA A 58 1.07 -6.24 -12.89
CA ALA A 58 0.46 -7.55 -13.12
C ALA A 58 -0.81 -7.77 -12.27
N TYR A 59 -0.78 -7.36 -11.00
CA TYR A 59 -1.88 -7.47 -10.06
C TYR A 59 -3.09 -6.64 -10.51
N SER A 60 -2.86 -5.43 -11.05
CA SER A 60 -3.92 -4.54 -11.52
C SER A 60 -4.76 -5.13 -12.66
N VAL A 61 -4.23 -6.10 -13.40
CA VAL A 61 -4.92 -6.78 -14.51
C VAL A 61 -5.36 -8.21 -14.14
N THR A 62 -5.30 -8.58 -12.86
CA THR A 62 -5.72 -9.91 -12.39
C THR A 62 -7.17 -10.26 -12.76
N PRO A 63 -8.16 -9.35 -12.72
CA PRO A 63 -9.53 -9.74 -13.09
C PRO A 63 -9.65 -10.21 -14.54
N GLN A 64 -8.83 -9.69 -15.46
CA GLN A 64 -8.79 -10.14 -16.85
C GLN A 64 -8.05 -11.48 -16.97
N LEU A 65 -6.91 -11.61 -16.28
CA LEU A 65 -6.13 -12.84 -16.29
C LEU A 65 -6.92 -14.02 -15.70
N GLU A 66 -7.62 -13.81 -14.59
CA GLU A 66 -8.45 -14.83 -13.94
C GLU A 66 -9.58 -15.32 -14.84
N ARG A 67 -10.25 -14.41 -15.57
CA ARG A 67 -11.31 -14.75 -16.52
C ARG A 67 -10.84 -15.62 -17.69
N VAL A 68 -9.54 -15.59 -18.00
CA VAL A 68 -8.94 -16.42 -19.05
C VAL A 68 -8.42 -17.73 -18.48
N ILE A 69 -7.68 -17.67 -17.37
CA ILE A 69 -7.01 -18.83 -16.77
C ILE A 69 -7.99 -19.77 -16.10
N TYR A 70 -9.00 -19.22 -15.41
CA TYR A 70 -10.05 -19.96 -14.70
C TYR A 70 -11.40 -19.79 -15.39
N ALA A 71 -11.40 -19.69 -16.72
CA ALA A 71 -12.60 -19.43 -17.51
C ALA A 71 -13.68 -20.51 -17.31
N HIS A 72 -13.26 -21.77 -17.08
CA HIS A 72 -14.17 -22.88 -16.89
C HIS A 72 -14.86 -22.83 -15.52
N GLU A 73 -14.12 -22.50 -14.47
CA GLU A 73 -14.61 -22.52 -13.10
C GLU A 73 -15.36 -21.23 -12.73
N LEU A 74 -15.00 -20.09 -13.32
CA LEU A 74 -15.59 -18.79 -12.96
C LEU A 74 -16.89 -18.47 -13.71
N ASN A 75 -17.13 -19.10 -14.86
CA ASN A 75 -18.28 -18.81 -15.72
C ASN A 75 -19.32 -19.94 -15.68
N GLY A 76 -20.60 -19.58 -15.66
CA GLY A 76 -21.72 -20.51 -15.83
C GLY A 76 -22.00 -20.78 -17.32
N SER A 77 -22.81 -21.80 -17.61
CA SER A 77 -23.18 -22.18 -18.99
C SER A 77 -24.28 -21.32 -19.63
N GLY A 78 -24.92 -20.42 -18.88
CA GLY A 78 -26.05 -19.62 -19.35
C GLY A 78 -25.70 -18.20 -19.79
N THR A 79 -26.71 -17.51 -20.31
CA THR A 79 -26.73 -16.05 -20.48
C THR A 79 -27.35 -15.39 -19.24
N ALA A 80 -27.23 -14.06 -19.08
CA ALA A 80 -27.77 -13.37 -17.90
C ALA A 80 -29.29 -13.59 -17.65
N GLU A 81 -30.06 -13.92 -18.69
CA GLU A 81 -31.50 -14.19 -18.61
C GLU A 81 -31.84 -15.67 -18.46
N THR A 82 -30.85 -16.57 -18.52
CA THR A 82 -31.07 -18.01 -18.42
C THR A 82 -31.56 -18.35 -17.01
N PRO A 83 -32.69 -19.07 -16.87
CA PRO A 83 -33.16 -19.53 -15.56
C PRO A 83 -32.10 -20.40 -14.86
N MET A 84 -31.87 -20.11 -13.59
CA MET A 84 -30.92 -20.85 -12.76
C MET A 84 -31.63 -21.99 -12.02
N ALA A 85 -30.94 -23.11 -11.80
CA ALA A 85 -31.35 -24.13 -10.85
C ALA A 85 -31.46 -23.54 -9.43
N SER A 86 -32.23 -24.19 -8.56
CA SER A 86 -32.34 -23.74 -7.16
C SER A 86 -30.98 -23.73 -6.47
N LEU A 87 -30.77 -22.78 -5.56
CA LEU A 87 -29.54 -22.72 -4.76
C LEU A 87 -29.33 -24.02 -3.98
N GLU A 88 -30.40 -24.60 -3.45
CA GLU A 88 -30.42 -25.92 -2.83
C GLU A 88 -29.83 -27.03 -3.72
N SER A 89 -30.20 -27.09 -4.99
CA SER A 89 -29.67 -28.08 -5.95
C SER A 89 -28.16 -27.90 -6.16
N GLN A 90 -27.72 -26.64 -6.32
CA GLN A 90 -26.31 -26.30 -6.52
C GLN A 90 -25.46 -26.67 -5.30
N LEU A 91 -25.93 -26.37 -4.08
CA LEU A 91 -25.25 -26.73 -2.83
C LEU A 91 -25.20 -28.25 -2.64
N SER A 92 -26.30 -28.95 -2.93
CA SER A 92 -26.34 -30.41 -2.86
C SER A 92 -25.37 -31.08 -3.85
N ALA A 93 -25.12 -30.47 -5.01
CA ALA A 93 -24.09 -30.93 -5.93
C ALA A 93 -22.67 -30.71 -5.38
N ALA A 94 -22.41 -29.54 -4.81
CA ALA A 94 -21.12 -29.23 -4.20
C ALA A 94 -20.80 -30.15 -3.01
N GLN A 95 -21.78 -30.44 -2.16
CA GLN A 95 -21.57 -31.27 -0.97
C GLN A 95 -21.24 -32.71 -1.31
N ARG A 96 -21.96 -33.29 -2.29
CA ARG A 96 -21.64 -34.62 -2.83
C ARG A 96 -20.21 -34.71 -3.38
N HIS A 97 -19.70 -33.63 -3.96
CA HIS A 97 -18.32 -33.57 -4.44
C HIS A 97 -17.28 -33.56 -3.31
N THR A 98 -17.65 -33.04 -2.13
CA THR A 98 -16.77 -32.92 -0.95
C THR A 98 -17.01 -33.97 0.13
N ASN A 99 -17.78 -35.03 -0.16
CA ASN A 99 -18.23 -36.02 0.83
C ASN A 99 -18.93 -35.38 2.04
N ASP A 100 -19.87 -34.46 1.76
CA ASP A 100 -20.69 -33.76 2.74
C ASP A 100 -19.92 -32.95 3.80
N ALA A 101 -18.77 -32.39 3.40
CA ALA A 101 -18.01 -31.45 4.21
C ALA A 101 -18.86 -30.24 4.66
N ALA A 102 -18.54 -29.69 5.83
CA ALA A 102 -19.27 -28.56 6.38
C ALA A 102 -19.04 -27.29 5.57
N VAL A 103 -20.12 -26.64 5.14
CA VAL A 103 -20.06 -25.38 4.39
C VAL A 103 -19.69 -24.24 5.34
N VAL A 104 -18.71 -23.43 4.95
CA VAL A 104 -18.23 -22.26 5.71
C VAL A 104 -18.79 -20.95 5.15
N ALA A 105 -18.99 -20.89 3.83
CA ALA A 105 -19.64 -19.75 3.19
C ALA A 105 -20.19 -20.15 1.81
N VAL A 106 -21.18 -19.41 1.34
CA VAL A 106 -21.73 -19.53 0.00
C VAL A 106 -21.78 -18.16 -0.65
N ARG A 107 -21.28 -18.06 -1.87
CA ARG A 107 -21.54 -16.93 -2.77
C ARG A 107 -22.41 -17.41 -3.92
N PRO A 108 -23.73 -17.15 -3.87
CA PRO A 108 -24.60 -17.44 -4.99
C PRO A 108 -24.10 -16.75 -6.26
N ALA A 109 -24.25 -17.41 -7.40
CA ALA A 109 -23.99 -16.80 -8.69
C ALA A 109 -24.77 -15.50 -8.87
N GLN A 110 -24.12 -14.49 -9.44
CA GLN A 110 -24.71 -13.16 -9.70
C GLN A 110 -25.84 -13.23 -10.73
N ASP A 111 -25.66 -14.11 -11.71
CA ASP A 111 -26.53 -14.45 -12.83
C ASP A 111 -26.06 -15.79 -13.40
N ALA A 112 -26.74 -16.31 -14.41
CA ALA A 112 -26.37 -17.58 -15.03
C ALA A 112 -25.05 -17.57 -15.84
N THR A 113 -24.38 -16.41 -15.98
CA THR A 113 -23.05 -16.30 -16.61
C THR A 113 -21.90 -16.53 -15.63
N HIS A 114 -22.17 -16.52 -14.32
CA HIS A 114 -21.15 -16.73 -13.27
C HIS A 114 -21.41 -18.00 -12.49
N SER A 115 -20.37 -18.65 -11.99
CA SER A 115 -20.53 -19.80 -11.11
C SER A 115 -20.92 -19.42 -9.67
N THR A 116 -21.68 -20.30 -9.02
CA THR A 116 -21.89 -20.28 -7.58
C THR A 116 -20.64 -20.83 -6.89
N ARG A 117 -20.21 -20.20 -5.80
CA ARG A 117 -19.03 -20.62 -5.03
C ARG A 117 -19.47 -21.15 -3.68
N VAL A 118 -19.15 -22.41 -3.38
CA VAL A 118 -19.40 -23.04 -2.09
C VAL A 118 -18.06 -23.28 -1.41
N MET A 119 -17.85 -22.64 -0.27
CA MET A 119 -16.56 -22.56 0.42
C MET A 119 -16.57 -23.48 1.64
N TYR A 120 -15.52 -24.27 1.79
CA TYR A 120 -15.30 -25.24 2.85
C TYR A 120 -13.99 -24.92 3.58
N ALA A 121 -13.88 -25.35 4.83
CA ALA A 121 -12.63 -25.25 5.57
C ALA A 121 -11.57 -26.16 4.91
N ASP A 122 -10.35 -25.66 4.77
CA ASP A 122 -9.20 -26.45 4.34
C ASP A 122 -8.11 -26.33 5.44
N PRO A 123 -8.07 -27.26 6.40
CA PRO A 123 -7.14 -27.17 7.53
C PRO A 123 -5.67 -27.39 7.12
N GLU A 124 -5.42 -27.91 5.92
CA GLU A 124 -4.07 -28.10 5.39
C GLU A 124 -3.50 -26.80 4.80
N ASP A 125 -4.34 -25.79 4.55
CA ASP A 125 -3.92 -24.51 4.00
C ASP A 125 -3.44 -23.55 5.10
N THR A 126 -2.12 -23.36 5.17
CA THR A 126 -1.49 -22.46 6.15
C THR A 126 -1.61 -20.98 5.80
N ASP A 127 -2.02 -20.66 4.58
CA ASP A 127 -2.18 -19.29 4.08
C ASP A 127 -3.61 -18.77 4.29
N GLY A 128 -4.46 -19.56 4.96
CA GLY A 128 -5.84 -19.19 5.30
C GLY A 128 -6.82 -19.34 4.13
N GLY A 129 -6.46 -20.13 3.13
CA GLY A 129 -7.33 -20.49 2.02
C GLY A 129 -8.53 -21.33 2.43
N GLN A 130 -9.58 -21.25 1.63
CA GLN A 130 -10.77 -22.10 1.75
C GLN A 130 -10.97 -22.90 0.49
N ARG A 131 -11.17 -24.22 0.64
CA ARG A 131 -11.52 -25.08 -0.49
C ARG A 131 -12.83 -24.60 -1.08
N THR A 132 -12.80 -24.13 -2.32
CA THR A 132 -13.97 -23.57 -2.99
C THR A 132 -14.38 -24.47 -4.13
N VAL A 133 -15.63 -24.93 -4.10
CA VAL A 133 -16.26 -25.67 -5.18
C VAL A 133 -17.06 -24.69 -6.03
N PHE A 134 -16.80 -24.70 -7.32
CA PHE A 134 -17.48 -23.87 -8.30
C PHE A 134 -18.58 -24.70 -8.97
N VAL A 135 -19.80 -24.19 -8.94
CA VAL A 135 -20.99 -24.88 -9.45
C VAL A 135 -21.64 -24.04 -10.54
N ASP A 136 -21.96 -24.67 -11.65
CA ASP A 136 -22.75 -24.06 -12.71
C ASP A 136 -24.17 -23.78 -12.19
N PRO A 137 -24.64 -22.53 -12.20
CA PRO A 137 -25.96 -22.22 -11.67
C PRO A 137 -27.11 -22.73 -12.53
N VAL A 138 -26.88 -23.14 -13.79
CA VAL A 138 -27.91 -23.63 -14.70
C VAL A 138 -28.04 -25.14 -14.60
N SER A 139 -26.94 -25.87 -14.77
CA SER A 139 -26.94 -27.35 -14.77
C SER A 139 -26.77 -27.98 -13.38
N ALA A 140 -26.35 -27.19 -12.37
CA ALA A 140 -25.88 -27.68 -11.08
C ALA A 140 -24.69 -28.67 -11.19
N GLU A 141 -23.94 -28.64 -12.29
CA GLU A 141 -22.70 -29.39 -12.43
C GLU A 141 -21.55 -28.70 -11.70
N VAL A 142 -20.64 -29.51 -11.13
CA VAL A 142 -19.42 -28.99 -10.52
C VAL A 142 -18.41 -28.71 -11.61
N LEU A 143 -18.02 -27.44 -11.73
CA LEU A 143 -17.06 -26.94 -12.73
C LEU A 143 -15.61 -27.14 -12.29
N GLY A 144 -15.36 -27.21 -10.98
CA GLY A 144 -14.02 -27.44 -10.43
C GLY A 144 -13.93 -27.12 -8.95
N SER A 145 -12.78 -27.43 -8.35
CA SER A 145 -12.50 -27.07 -6.97
C SER A 145 -11.05 -26.67 -6.76
N PHE A 146 -10.84 -25.52 -6.10
CA PHE A 146 -9.53 -25.03 -5.70
C PHE A 146 -9.62 -24.06 -4.52
N ASN A 147 -8.50 -23.74 -3.89
CA ASN A 147 -8.49 -22.84 -2.74
C ASN A 147 -8.67 -21.39 -3.19
N THR A 148 -9.63 -20.69 -2.59
CA THR A 148 -9.76 -19.24 -2.72
C THR A 148 -9.38 -18.55 -1.43
N TYR A 149 -8.88 -17.32 -1.55
CA TYR A 149 -8.28 -16.59 -0.45
C TYR A 149 -8.97 -15.25 -0.24
N THR A 150 -8.96 -14.78 1.01
CA THR A 150 -9.51 -13.49 1.46
C THR A 150 -11.03 -13.31 1.22
N SER A 151 -11.60 -12.25 1.78
CA SER A 151 -13.01 -11.90 1.60
C SER A 151 -13.37 -11.43 0.18
N VAL A 152 -12.43 -11.30 -0.75
CA VAL A 152 -12.75 -11.03 -2.17
C VAL A 152 -12.75 -12.31 -3.02
N GLY A 153 -12.39 -13.46 -2.46
CA GLY A 153 -12.40 -14.75 -3.15
C GLY A 153 -11.38 -14.81 -4.29
N GLN A 154 -10.14 -14.43 -3.97
CA GLN A 154 -9.01 -14.45 -4.90
C GLN A 154 -8.69 -15.88 -5.35
N THR A 155 -8.34 -16.05 -6.61
CA THR A 155 -7.82 -17.32 -7.13
C THR A 155 -6.38 -17.58 -6.67
N PRO A 156 -5.86 -18.81 -6.80
CA PRO A 156 -4.46 -19.11 -6.48
C PRO A 156 -3.45 -18.23 -7.21
N MET A 157 -3.71 -17.89 -8.49
CA MET A 157 -2.84 -16.98 -9.24
C MET A 157 -2.80 -15.58 -8.61
N ARG A 158 -3.97 -15.00 -8.28
CA ARG A 158 -4.03 -13.66 -7.69
C ARG A 158 -3.39 -13.65 -6.30
N HIS A 159 -3.62 -14.68 -5.50
CA HIS A 159 -2.97 -14.85 -4.20
C HIS A 159 -1.43 -14.94 -4.34
N TRP A 160 -0.93 -15.71 -5.30
CA TRP A 160 0.51 -15.79 -5.55
C TRP A 160 1.12 -14.44 -5.94
N LEU A 161 0.42 -13.66 -6.78
CA LEU A 161 0.84 -12.31 -7.17
C LEU A 161 0.80 -11.34 -5.98
N GLU A 162 -0.20 -11.44 -5.11
CA GLU A 162 -0.26 -10.68 -3.86
C GLU A 162 0.95 -11.00 -2.97
N GLY A 163 1.28 -12.29 -2.79
CA GLY A 163 2.43 -12.72 -2.01
C GLY A 163 3.75 -12.15 -2.55
N PHE A 164 3.89 -12.09 -3.89
CA PHE A 164 5.05 -11.45 -4.50
C PHE A 164 5.03 -9.92 -4.32
N HIS A 165 3.88 -9.27 -4.49
CA HIS A 165 3.75 -7.82 -4.34
C HIS A 165 4.00 -7.34 -2.91
N SER A 166 3.50 -8.09 -1.92
CA SER A 166 3.55 -7.75 -0.49
C SER A 166 4.86 -8.17 0.18
N SER A 167 5.50 -9.26 -0.26
CA SER A 167 6.67 -9.84 0.41
C SER A 167 7.73 -10.45 -0.52
N LEU A 168 7.58 -10.35 -1.85
CA LEU A 168 8.43 -11.04 -2.83
C LEU A 168 8.46 -12.57 -2.68
N GLN A 169 7.44 -13.17 -2.05
CA GLN A 169 7.42 -14.60 -1.69
C GLN A 169 8.60 -15.02 -0.79
N LEU A 170 9.13 -14.09 0.01
CA LEU A 170 10.24 -14.36 0.93
C LEU A 170 9.77 -14.55 2.38
N GLY A 171 8.46 -14.56 2.65
CA GLY A 171 7.91 -14.62 3.99
C GLY A 171 8.29 -13.39 4.83
N GLU A 172 8.67 -13.63 6.09
CA GLU A 172 8.95 -12.57 7.07
C GLU A 172 10.01 -11.54 6.60
N PRO A 173 11.22 -11.95 6.13
CA PRO A 173 12.20 -10.99 5.61
C PRO A 173 11.66 -10.11 4.49
N GLY A 174 10.83 -10.69 3.61
CA GLY A 174 10.18 -10.00 2.51
C GLY A 174 9.19 -8.94 2.99
N ARG A 175 8.36 -9.30 3.97
CA ARG A 175 7.40 -8.40 4.60
C ARG A 175 8.09 -7.21 5.27
N ILE A 176 9.18 -7.45 5.99
CA ILE A 176 10.00 -6.39 6.61
C ILE A 176 10.56 -5.45 5.54
N TYR A 177 11.11 -6.00 4.45
CA TYR A 177 11.67 -5.17 3.37
C TYR A 177 10.58 -4.36 2.65
N SER A 178 9.40 -4.94 2.45
CA SER A 178 8.22 -4.26 1.92
C SER A 178 7.82 -3.07 2.78
N GLU A 179 7.72 -3.25 4.10
CA GLU A 179 7.39 -2.18 5.02
C GLU A 179 8.44 -1.07 5.01
N ILE A 180 9.73 -1.41 4.97
CA ILE A 180 10.81 -0.44 4.79
C ILE A 180 10.59 0.36 3.50
N ALA A 181 10.34 -0.31 2.37
CA ALA A 181 10.13 0.34 1.09
C ALA A 181 8.89 1.25 1.08
N ALA A 182 7.76 0.77 1.60
CA ALA A 182 6.49 1.50 1.70
C ALA A 182 6.64 2.75 2.59
N SER A 183 7.34 2.63 3.72
CA SER A 183 7.58 3.73 4.66
C SER A 183 8.50 4.80 4.06
N TRP A 184 9.48 4.42 3.24
CA TRP A 184 10.38 5.36 2.58
C TRP A 184 9.75 6.04 1.35
N LEU A 185 8.81 5.40 0.65
CA LEU A 185 8.23 5.91 -0.60
C LEU A 185 7.68 7.34 -0.45
N GLY A 186 6.84 7.59 0.56
CA GLY A 186 6.30 8.92 0.83
C GLY A 186 7.39 9.95 1.16
N VAL A 187 8.39 9.56 1.95
CA VAL A 187 9.53 10.42 2.34
C VAL A 187 10.38 10.80 1.13
N ILE A 188 10.73 9.84 0.26
CA ILE A 188 11.53 10.11 -0.94
C ILE A 188 10.74 10.91 -1.99
N ALA A 189 9.43 10.70 -2.08
CA ALA A 189 8.55 11.46 -2.96
C ALA A 189 8.43 12.93 -2.50
N ALA A 190 8.22 13.16 -1.19
CA ALA A 190 8.22 14.49 -0.60
C ALA A 190 9.58 15.19 -0.75
N ALA A 191 10.68 14.46 -0.53
CA ALA A 191 12.03 14.97 -0.79
C ALA A 191 12.22 15.33 -2.28
N GLY A 192 11.71 14.52 -3.20
CA GLY A 192 11.70 14.78 -4.64
C GLY A 192 10.94 16.06 -4.99
N LEU A 193 9.75 16.27 -4.42
CA LEU A 193 8.97 17.49 -4.57
C LEU A 193 9.73 18.71 -4.07
N PHE A 194 10.36 18.64 -2.90
CA PHE A 194 11.17 19.74 -2.37
C PHE A 194 12.30 20.11 -3.34
N LEU A 195 13.01 19.11 -3.88
CA LEU A 195 14.11 19.34 -4.84
C LEU A 195 13.61 19.90 -6.17
N TRP A 196 12.44 19.47 -6.61
CA TRP A 196 11.74 20.00 -7.77
C TRP A 196 11.37 21.47 -7.56
N LEU A 197 10.71 21.83 -6.46
CA LEU A 197 10.32 23.19 -6.10
C LEU A 197 11.54 24.11 -5.98
N TRP A 198 12.61 23.63 -5.34
CA TRP A 198 13.87 24.37 -5.26
C TRP A 198 14.44 24.67 -6.65
N THR A 199 14.44 23.66 -7.53
CA THR A 199 14.96 23.78 -8.89
C THR A 199 14.07 24.72 -9.71
N TRP A 200 12.76 24.60 -9.59
CA TRP A 200 11.77 25.45 -10.24
C TRP A 200 11.96 26.93 -9.93
N GLY A 201 12.14 27.28 -8.64
CA GLY A 201 12.37 28.65 -8.18
C GLY A 201 13.68 29.26 -8.70
N LYS A 202 14.66 28.44 -9.10
CA LYS A 202 15.94 28.89 -9.67
C LYS A 202 16.01 28.79 -11.20
N SER A 203 15.04 28.16 -11.84
CA SER A 203 15.02 27.93 -13.29
C SER A 203 14.37 29.09 -14.05
N LYS A 204 15.00 29.50 -15.16
CA LYS A 204 14.39 30.39 -16.16
C LYS A 204 13.19 29.70 -16.83
N ARG A 205 12.25 30.49 -17.39
CA ARG A 205 10.97 29.99 -17.98
C ARG A 205 11.16 28.84 -18.97
N ALA A 206 12.15 28.91 -19.87
CA ALA A 206 12.44 27.84 -20.83
C ALA A 206 12.85 26.52 -20.16
N ALA A 207 13.65 26.57 -19.08
CA ALA A 207 14.11 25.39 -18.34
C ALA A 207 13.03 24.77 -17.44
N ARG A 208 11.93 25.49 -17.17
CA ARG A 208 10.77 24.95 -16.43
C ARG A 208 9.98 23.94 -17.25
N ARG A 209 10.00 24.04 -18.59
CA ARG A 209 9.33 23.06 -19.48
C ARG A 209 9.90 21.66 -19.28
N ASP A 210 11.22 21.53 -19.16
CA ASP A 210 11.91 20.23 -18.98
C ASP A 210 11.67 19.59 -17.60
N LEU A 211 11.09 20.35 -16.66
CA LEU A 211 10.69 19.87 -15.33
C LEU A 211 9.27 19.31 -15.30
N LEU A 212 8.46 19.62 -16.30
CA LEU A 212 7.06 19.15 -16.43
C LEU A 212 6.85 18.22 -17.63
N ARG A 213 7.72 18.31 -18.65
CA ARG A 213 7.63 17.50 -19.85
C ARG A 213 8.95 16.76 -20.07
N PRO A 214 8.91 15.44 -20.34
CA PRO A 214 10.12 14.69 -20.66
C PRO A 214 10.83 15.25 -21.90
N ALA A 215 12.10 15.60 -21.76
CA ALA A 215 12.95 16.04 -22.87
C ALA A 215 13.45 14.84 -23.69
N LEU A 216 12.53 14.14 -24.37
CA LEU A 216 12.80 12.87 -25.08
C LEU A 216 13.84 12.98 -26.20
N LYS A 217 14.00 14.18 -26.79
CA LYS A 217 14.99 14.45 -27.84
C LYS A 217 16.44 14.55 -27.31
N GLN A 218 16.62 14.72 -26.01
CA GLN A 218 17.95 14.76 -25.40
C GLN A 218 18.52 13.33 -25.26
N THR A 219 19.82 13.20 -25.00
CA THR A 219 20.46 11.90 -24.77
C THR A 219 21.23 11.85 -23.44
N GLY A 220 21.66 10.66 -23.05
CA GLY A 220 22.49 10.44 -21.86
C GLY A 220 21.88 10.96 -20.55
N TYR A 221 22.68 11.72 -19.79
CA TYR A 221 22.30 12.21 -18.46
C TYR A 221 21.11 13.16 -18.50
N ARG A 222 21.03 14.04 -19.50
CA ARG A 222 19.96 15.05 -19.60
C ARG A 222 18.58 14.40 -19.78
N ARG A 223 18.48 13.40 -20.66
CA ARG A 223 17.23 12.63 -20.87
C ARG A 223 16.82 11.88 -19.61
N ALA A 224 17.75 11.14 -18.99
CA ALA A 224 17.47 10.38 -17.79
C ALA A 224 16.99 11.29 -16.63
N ARG A 225 17.68 12.41 -16.41
CA ARG A 225 17.27 13.38 -15.39
C ARG A 225 15.89 13.99 -15.68
N SER A 226 15.63 14.37 -16.93
CA SER A 226 14.34 14.94 -17.31
C SER A 226 13.20 13.93 -17.14
N LEU A 227 13.38 12.67 -17.55
CA LEU A 227 12.41 11.59 -17.31
C LEU A 227 12.13 11.42 -15.82
N HIS A 228 13.16 11.22 -15.00
CA HIS A 228 13.01 11.05 -13.56
C HIS A 228 12.26 12.23 -12.91
N THR A 229 12.59 13.47 -13.32
CA THR A 229 12.00 14.69 -12.72
C THR A 229 10.56 14.93 -13.18
N SER A 230 10.29 14.81 -14.49
CA SER A 230 8.98 15.11 -15.07
C SER A 230 7.96 13.99 -14.79
N VAL A 231 8.33 12.73 -14.97
CA VAL A 231 7.44 11.61 -14.64
C VAL A 231 7.20 11.57 -13.13
N GLY A 232 8.22 11.86 -12.32
CA GLY A 232 8.11 11.93 -10.87
C GLY A 232 7.09 12.94 -10.35
N ILE A 233 7.01 14.14 -10.96
CA ILE A 233 6.03 15.15 -10.52
C ILE A 233 4.60 14.80 -10.94
N TRP A 234 4.40 14.17 -12.11
CA TRP A 234 3.08 13.71 -12.54
C TRP A 234 2.59 12.50 -11.72
N ALA A 235 3.50 11.59 -11.35
CA ALA A 235 3.18 10.44 -10.52
C ALA A 235 3.13 10.76 -9.01
N LEU A 236 3.45 12.00 -8.59
CA LEU A 236 3.63 12.35 -7.18
C LEU A 236 2.40 12.05 -6.32
N VAL A 237 1.23 12.52 -6.74
CA VAL A 237 -0.02 12.32 -5.99
C VAL A 237 -0.32 10.84 -5.87
N ALA A 238 -0.15 10.07 -6.96
CA ALA A 238 -0.35 8.64 -6.94
C ALA A 238 0.67 7.91 -6.04
N MET A 239 1.95 8.28 -6.05
CA MET A 239 2.95 7.70 -5.14
C MET A 239 2.66 8.00 -3.67
N LEU A 240 2.19 9.22 -3.35
CA LEU A 240 1.79 9.57 -1.98
C LEU A 240 0.54 8.81 -1.54
N PHE A 241 -0.45 8.68 -2.43
CA PHE A 241 -1.63 7.85 -2.21
C PHE A 241 -1.24 6.39 -1.95
N LEU A 242 -0.49 5.77 -2.87
CA LEU A 242 -0.04 4.38 -2.74
C LEU A 242 0.79 4.17 -1.47
N SER A 243 1.66 5.11 -1.10
CA SER A 243 2.41 5.06 0.15
C SER A 243 1.49 5.10 1.37
N ALA A 244 0.52 6.02 1.42
CA ALA A 244 -0.40 6.16 2.54
C ALA A 244 -1.28 4.92 2.72
N THR A 245 -1.84 4.40 1.63
CA THR A 245 -2.64 3.16 1.67
C THR A 245 -1.78 1.93 1.96
N GLY A 246 -0.62 1.77 1.31
CA GLY A 246 0.26 0.61 1.44
C GLY A 246 0.77 0.40 2.87
N ILE A 247 1.05 1.50 3.58
CA ILE A 247 1.46 1.47 5.00
C ILE A 247 0.41 0.80 5.90
N THR A 248 -0.87 0.83 5.52
CA THR A 248 -1.94 0.26 6.35
C THR A 248 -1.92 -1.27 6.45
N TRP A 249 -1.23 -1.97 5.53
CA TRP A 249 -1.01 -3.43 5.58
C TRP A 249 0.37 -3.81 6.14
N SER A 250 1.14 -2.84 6.59
CA SER A 250 2.46 -3.09 7.18
C SER A 250 2.33 -3.65 8.61
N GLN A 251 3.31 -4.42 9.06
CA GLN A 251 3.24 -5.05 10.38
C GLN A 251 3.31 -4.02 11.50
N TRP A 252 4.32 -3.14 11.52
CA TRP A 252 4.47 -2.18 12.60
C TRP A 252 3.70 -0.90 12.32
N ALA A 253 3.89 -0.31 11.14
CA ALA A 253 3.20 0.91 10.77
C ALA A 253 1.68 0.72 10.60
N GLY A 254 1.22 -0.44 10.10
CA GLY A 254 -0.20 -0.76 9.98
C GLY A 254 -0.87 -0.96 11.35
N ASN A 255 -0.16 -1.56 12.32
CA ASN A 255 -0.65 -1.63 13.71
C ASN A 255 -0.84 -0.23 14.30
N ASN A 256 0.12 0.68 14.11
CA ASN A 256 -0.02 2.08 14.55
C ASN A 256 -1.21 2.78 13.88
N VAL A 257 -1.45 2.53 12.58
CA VAL A 257 -2.65 3.03 11.89
C VAL A 257 -3.93 2.43 12.49
N THR A 258 -3.93 1.14 12.81
CA THR A 258 -5.07 0.45 13.44
C THR A 258 -5.42 1.07 14.79
N GLU A 259 -4.43 1.23 15.65
CA GLU A 259 -4.57 1.82 16.98
C GLU A 259 -5.06 3.27 16.89
N LEU A 260 -4.48 4.06 15.98
CA LEU A 260 -4.91 5.44 15.75
C LEU A 260 -6.37 5.51 15.30
N ARG A 261 -6.78 4.65 14.36
CA ARG A 261 -8.17 4.60 13.88
C ARG A 261 -9.12 4.19 15.00
N ALA A 262 -8.73 3.22 15.84
CA ALA A 262 -9.54 2.82 16.99
C ALA A 262 -9.68 3.95 18.01
N ALA A 263 -8.56 4.61 18.38
CA ALA A 263 -8.54 5.72 19.33
C ALA A 263 -9.40 6.93 18.88
N LEU A 264 -9.51 7.14 17.56
CA LEU A 264 -10.29 8.22 16.97
C LEU A 264 -11.71 7.82 16.56
N SER A 265 -12.14 6.58 16.84
CA SER A 265 -13.44 6.03 16.40
C SER A 265 -13.65 6.11 14.88
N TRP A 266 -12.59 5.86 14.11
CA TRP A 266 -12.56 5.85 12.63
C TRP A 266 -12.71 4.45 12.02
N THR A 267 -13.05 3.46 12.84
CA THR A 267 -13.34 2.08 12.40
C THR A 267 -14.82 1.95 12.05
N ALA A 268 -15.16 1.02 11.16
CA ALA A 268 -16.55 0.62 10.96
C ALA A 268 -17.11 0.06 12.29
N PRO A 269 -18.40 0.28 12.60
CA PRO A 269 -19.10 -0.51 13.61
C PRO A 269 -19.00 -2.00 13.28
N LYS A 270 -19.07 -2.86 14.31
CA LYS A 270 -19.11 -4.31 14.13
C LYS A 270 -20.56 -4.78 14.10
N LEU A 271 -20.86 -5.70 13.18
CA LEU A 271 -22.14 -6.40 13.15
C LEU A 271 -22.24 -7.33 14.37
N THR A 272 -23.33 -7.24 15.11
CA THR A 272 -23.65 -8.10 16.24
C THR A 272 -24.42 -9.32 15.75
N SER A 273 -23.84 -10.50 15.91
CA SER A 273 -24.46 -11.77 15.49
C SER A 273 -24.87 -12.66 16.67
N THR A 274 -24.87 -12.18 17.91
CA THR A 274 -25.27 -13.01 19.06
C THR A 274 -26.78 -13.06 19.23
N LEU A 275 -27.30 -14.27 19.38
CA LEU A 275 -28.70 -14.52 19.73
C LEU A 275 -28.85 -14.46 21.25
N GLY A 276 -29.86 -13.75 21.74
CA GLY A 276 -30.20 -13.71 23.17
C GLY A 276 -29.40 -12.72 24.05
N GLY A 277 -28.67 -11.78 23.46
CA GLY A 277 -28.11 -10.63 24.20
C GLY A 277 -26.87 -10.91 25.08
N ALA A 278 -26.27 -12.10 24.99
CA ALA A 278 -24.96 -12.35 25.57
C ALA A 278 -23.88 -11.65 24.72
N PRO A 279 -22.92 -10.93 25.32
CA PRO A 279 -21.86 -10.27 24.57
C PRO A 279 -20.93 -11.32 23.94
N ALA A 280 -20.75 -11.28 22.62
CA ALA A 280 -19.69 -12.04 21.96
C ALA A 280 -18.32 -11.48 22.39
N GLY A 281 -17.54 -12.31 23.08
CA GLY A 281 -16.10 -12.13 23.16
C GLY A 281 -15.46 -12.51 21.83
N GLY A 282 -14.58 -11.67 21.30
CA GLY A 282 -13.77 -12.03 20.12
C GLY A 282 -13.28 -10.84 19.33
N GLY A 283 -12.14 -10.27 19.74
CA GLY A 283 -11.53 -9.12 19.09
C GLY A 283 -10.89 -9.47 17.74
N GLY A 284 -11.61 -9.23 16.64
CA GLY A 284 -10.99 -9.01 15.33
C GLY A 284 -10.72 -7.52 15.13
N GLY A 285 -9.46 -7.12 14.97
CA GLY A 285 -9.08 -5.75 14.61
C GLY A 285 -9.57 -5.38 13.21
N ALA A 286 -9.63 -4.08 12.90
CA ALA A 286 -10.09 -3.56 11.60
C ALA A 286 -9.21 -3.97 10.39
N HIS A 287 -8.11 -4.72 10.63
CA HIS A 287 -7.24 -5.33 9.62
C HIS A 287 -7.29 -6.87 9.63
N ALA A 288 -8.06 -7.47 10.55
CA ALA A 288 -8.20 -8.91 10.71
C ALA A 288 -9.27 -9.53 9.80
N GLU A 289 -10.03 -8.73 9.04
CA GLU A 289 -10.98 -9.26 8.04
C GLU A 289 -10.27 -9.98 6.86
N HIS A 290 -8.94 -9.91 6.78
CA HIS A 290 -8.14 -10.61 5.78
C HIS A 290 -7.39 -11.85 6.31
N GLY A 291 -7.42 -12.16 7.62
CA GLY A 291 -6.43 -13.09 8.20
C GLY A 291 -6.85 -13.83 9.46
N GLY A 292 -8.05 -14.42 9.47
CA GLY A 292 -8.43 -15.30 10.58
C GLY A 292 -9.88 -15.74 10.51
N MET A 293 -10.14 -16.78 9.71
CA MET A 293 -11.42 -17.49 9.71
C MET A 293 -11.47 -18.37 10.95
N ALA A 294 -12.45 -18.15 11.84
CA ALA A 294 -12.76 -19.14 12.86
C ALA A 294 -13.31 -20.38 12.13
N ALA A 295 -12.58 -21.50 12.22
CA ALA A 295 -13.04 -22.77 11.69
C ALA A 295 -14.31 -23.19 12.45
N PRO A 296 -15.39 -23.60 11.77
CA PRO A 296 -16.53 -24.20 12.44
C PRO A 296 -16.08 -25.51 13.11
N THR A 297 -16.55 -25.74 14.34
CA THR A 297 -16.42 -27.02 15.03
C THR A 297 -17.11 -28.14 14.25
N GLU A 298 -16.51 -29.34 14.27
CA GLU A 298 -17.06 -30.55 13.64
C GLU A 298 -18.53 -30.78 14.04
N GLY A 299 -19.35 -31.20 13.07
CA GLY A 299 -20.79 -31.48 13.29
C GLY A 299 -21.73 -30.33 12.93
N ASN A 300 -21.37 -29.47 11.98
CA ASN A 300 -22.18 -28.32 11.61
C ASN A 300 -23.54 -28.73 10.99
N GLN A 301 -24.61 -28.69 11.80
CA GLN A 301 -26.01 -28.87 11.38
C GLN A 301 -26.48 -27.79 10.38
N TRP A 302 -25.68 -26.75 10.15
CA TRP A 302 -26.00 -25.62 9.28
C TRP A 302 -25.60 -25.82 7.81
N SER A 303 -25.12 -27.02 7.45
CA SER A 303 -24.84 -27.39 6.06
C SER A 303 -26.10 -27.74 5.26
N ASP A 304 -27.30 -27.70 5.85
CA ASP A 304 -28.56 -27.91 5.14
C ASP A 304 -28.72 -26.93 3.95
N PRO A 305 -28.74 -27.41 2.68
CA PRO A 305 -28.89 -26.54 1.50
C PRO A 305 -30.19 -25.71 1.49
N ALA A 306 -31.27 -26.20 2.12
CA ALA A 306 -32.50 -25.45 2.25
C ALA A 306 -32.34 -24.24 3.19
N ALA A 307 -31.45 -24.33 4.19
CA ALA A 307 -31.12 -23.23 5.10
C ALA A 307 -30.57 -22.01 4.36
N PHE A 308 -29.61 -22.22 3.46
CA PHE A 308 -29.01 -21.15 2.67
C PHE A 308 -30.04 -20.47 1.76
N THR A 309 -30.94 -21.25 1.17
CA THR A 309 -32.02 -20.73 0.32
C THR A 309 -33.00 -19.87 1.14
N GLN A 310 -33.37 -20.32 2.33
CA GLN A 310 -34.22 -19.56 3.25
C GLN A 310 -33.54 -18.27 3.74
N VAL A 311 -32.27 -18.33 4.11
CA VAL A 311 -31.51 -17.15 4.57
C VAL A 311 -31.34 -16.14 3.44
N LEU A 312 -31.09 -16.59 2.21
CA LEU A 312 -31.04 -15.72 1.05
C LEU A 312 -32.38 -15.02 0.82
N SER A 313 -33.51 -15.72 0.92
CA SER A 313 -34.82 -15.10 0.74
C SER A 313 -35.14 -14.09 1.84
N LEU A 314 -34.84 -14.41 3.12
CA LEU A 314 -34.95 -13.47 4.24
C LEU A 314 -34.09 -12.21 4.03
N ALA A 315 -32.86 -12.37 3.55
CA ALA A 315 -31.98 -11.25 3.24
C ALA A 315 -32.54 -10.35 2.13
N ARG A 316 -33.08 -10.96 1.06
CA ARG A 316 -33.72 -10.23 -0.04
C ARG A 316 -34.94 -9.45 0.43
N MET A 317 -35.79 -10.05 1.27
CA MET A 317 -36.94 -9.37 1.89
C MET A 317 -36.52 -8.23 2.82
N SER A 318 -35.31 -8.32 3.39
CA SER A 318 -34.70 -7.30 4.24
C SER A 318 -33.89 -6.26 3.47
N ASN A 319 -34.14 -6.10 2.16
CA ASN A 319 -33.49 -5.10 1.31
C ASN A 319 -31.96 -5.26 1.17
N ILE A 320 -31.46 -6.50 1.19
CA ILE A 320 -30.15 -6.82 0.62
C ILE A 320 -30.38 -7.17 -0.85
N ASP A 321 -30.21 -6.20 -1.74
CA ASP A 321 -30.59 -6.27 -3.16
C ASP A 321 -29.39 -6.46 -4.11
N GLY A 322 -28.15 -6.40 -3.63
CA GLY A 322 -26.94 -6.66 -4.41
C GLY A 322 -26.87 -8.10 -4.95
N ASN A 323 -26.38 -8.26 -6.18
CA ASN A 323 -26.18 -9.57 -6.81
C ASN A 323 -24.88 -10.26 -6.36
N GLN A 324 -23.96 -9.53 -5.72
CA GLN A 324 -22.71 -10.03 -5.17
C GLN A 324 -22.84 -10.16 -3.65
N LEU A 325 -23.09 -11.38 -3.18
CA LEU A 325 -23.33 -11.68 -1.77
C LEU A 325 -22.45 -12.81 -1.27
N GLU A 326 -22.22 -12.82 0.03
CA GLU A 326 -21.68 -13.95 0.77
C GLU A 326 -22.61 -14.27 1.95
N ILE A 327 -23.01 -15.53 2.05
CA ILE A 327 -23.85 -16.07 3.13
C ILE A 327 -22.94 -16.94 4.00
N ARG A 328 -22.90 -16.66 5.30
CA ARG A 328 -22.15 -17.44 6.28
C ARG A 328 -23.11 -18.09 7.28
N PRO A 329 -23.03 -19.41 7.47
CA PRO A 329 -23.72 -20.08 8.56
C PRO A 329 -23.16 -19.62 9.91
N PRO A 330 -23.95 -19.75 10.98
CA PRO A 330 -23.51 -19.40 12.32
C PRO A 330 -22.43 -20.39 12.80
N ALA A 331 -21.49 -19.88 13.60
CA ALA A 331 -20.42 -20.70 14.17
C ALA A 331 -20.95 -21.69 15.22
N ASP A 332 -22.04 -21.34 15.89
CA ASP A 332 -22.65 -22.08 16.99
C ASP A 332 -24.17 -21.79 17.06
N GLN A 333 -24.91 -22.51 17.91
CA GLN A 333 -26.37 -22.36 18.04
C GLN A 333 -26.81 -21.01 18.64
N GLY A 334 -25.94 -20.29 19.34
CA GLY A 334 -26.18 -18.96 19.89
C GLY A 334 -25.82 -17.83 18.94
N SER A 335 -25.46 -18.14 17.70
CA SER A 335 -25.07 -17.15 16.69
C SER A 335 -26.07 -17.09 15.53
N ALA A 336 -26.24 -15.89 14.97
CA ALA A 336 -27.05 -15.61 13.80
C ALA A 336 -26.30 -15.91 12.49
N TRP A 337 -27.05 -16.16 11.42
CA TRP A 337 -26.51 -16.21 10.06
C TRP A 337 -26.07 -14.83 9.63
N VAL A 338 -24.98 -14.71 8.87
CA VAL A 338 -24.51 -13.42 8.35
C VAL A 338 -24.61 -13.39 6.84
N VAL A 339 -25.25 -12.35 6.30
CA VAL A 339 -25.29 -12.08 4.86
C VAL A 339 -24.61 -10.74 4.61
N LYS A 340 -23.62 -10.72 3.71
CA LYS A 340 -22.80 -9.56 3.38
C LYS A 340 -22.80 -9.30 1.88
N GLU A 341 -23.03 -8.06 1.48
CA GLU A 341 -22.73 -7.61 0.12
C GLU A 341 -21.22 -7.47 -0.10
N THR A 342 -20.72 -7.94 -1.23
CA THR A 342 -19.28 -8.01 -1.53
C THR A 342 -18.84 -7.12 -2.68
N ARG A 343 -19.71 -6.21 -3.15
CA ARG A 343 -19.43 -5.34 -4.30
C ARG A 343 -18.46 -4.21 -3.91
N ALA A 344 -17.22 -4.31 -4.39
CA ALA A 344 -16.18 -3.30 -4.20
C ALA A 344 -16.22 -2.12 -5.19
N GLN A 345 -16.98 -2.23 -6.29
CA GLN A 345 -17.09 -1.21 -7.34
C GLN A 345 -18.04 -0.08 -6.95
N PHE A 346 -17.69 1.17 -7.28
CA PHE A 346 -18.54 2.34 -7.06
C PHE A 346 -19.85 2.29 -7.88
N PRO A 347 -21.02 2.61 -7.29
CA PRO A 347 -21.26 2.83 -5.87
C PRO A 347 -21.05 1.54 -5.07
N VAL A 348 -20.22 1.62 -4.03
CA VAL A 348 -19.88 0.47 -3.17
C VAL A 348 -21.15 -0.01 -2.47
N LYS A 349 -21.37 -1.33 -2.48
CA LYS A 349 -22.45 -2.00 -1.74
C LYS A 349 -21.81 -3.04 -0.85
N ALA A 350 -21.76 -2.74 0.44
CA ALA A 350 -21.08 -3.53 1.46
C ALA A 350 -21.96 -3.67 2.72
N ASP A 351 -23.27 -3.68 2.52
CA ASP A 351 -24.25 -3.81 3.59
C ASP A 351 -24.20 -5.23 4.17
N GLN A 352 -24.45 -5.34 5.47
CA GLN A 352 -24.37 -6.58 6.22
C GLN A 352 -25.59 -6.72 7.11
N ILE A 353 -26.13 -7.92 7.20
CA ILE A 353 -27.20 -8.25 8.15
C ILE A 353 -26.90 -9.56 8.88
N ALA A 354 -27.29 -9.60 10.15
CA ALA A 354 -27.33 -10.82 10.95
C ALA A 354 -28.79 -11.29 11.04
N ILE A 355 -29.07 -12.54 10.71
CA ILE A 355 -30.43 -13.11 10.67
C ILE A 355 -30.53 -14.31 11.61
N ASP A 356 -31.52 -14.28 12.51
CA ASP A 356 -31.98 -15.46 13.22
C ASP A 356 -32.88 -16.27 12.27
N ARG A 357 -32.37 -17.42 11.79
CA ARG A 357 -33.11 -18.31 10.89
C ARG A 357 -34.38 -18.87 11.53
N ALA A 358 -34.39 -19.10 12.85
CA ALA A 358 -35.47 -19.82 13.52
C ALA A 358 -36.80 -19.06 13.51
N ASN A 359 -36.74 -17.73 13.61
CA ASN A 359 -37.91 -16.85 13.59
C ASN A 359 -37.91 -15.86 12.41
N GLY A 360 -36.85 -15.84 11.60
CA GLY A 360 -36.72 -14.97 10.43
C GLY A 360 -36.43 -13.51 10.75
N THR A 361 -35.98 -13.19 11.97
CA THR A 361 -35.74 -11.80 12.40
C THR A 361 -34.33 -11.34 12.06
N VAL A 362 -34.20 -10.08 11.64
CA VAL A 362 -32.89 -9.42 11.51
C VAL A 362 -32.45 -8.99 12.90
N VAL A 363 -31.37 -9.60 13.39
CA VAL A 363 -30.78 -9.37 14.71
C VAL A 363 -30.01 -8.06 14.74
N ASP A 364 -29.27 -7.77 13.67
CA ASP A 364 -28.52 -6.54 13.50
C ASP A 364 -28.32 -6.23 12.01
N ARG A 365 -28.09 -4.95 11.71
CA ARG A 365 -27.84 -4.44 10.35
C ARG A 365 -26.75 -3.39 10.38
N LEU A 366 -25.85 -3.49 9.42
CA LEU A 366 -24.79 -2.52 9.19
C LEU A 366 -24.77 -2.12 7.72
N ASP A 367 -25.28 -0.92 7.43
CA ASP A 367 -25.26 -0.33 6.09
C ASP A 367 -23.95 0.42 5.85
N PHE A 368 -23.39 0.31 4.65
CA PHE A 368 -22.15 0.99 4.29
C PHE A 368 -22.29 2.52 4.36
N ASN A 369 -23.45 3.04 3.95
CA ASN A 369 -23.72 4.48 3.93
C ASN A 369 -23.87 5.08 5.33
N ASP A 370 -24.20 4.27 6.33
CA ASP A 370 -24.35 4.69 7.73
C ASP A 370 -23.02 4.67 8.51
N GLN A 371 -21.95 4.15 7.91
CA GLN A 371 -20.63 4.16 8.52
C GLN A 371 -20.07 5.59 8.59
N ASN A 372 -19.17 5.83 9.55
CA ASN A 372 -18.46 7.11 9.61
C ASN A 372 -17.59 7.34 8.35
N LEU A 373 -17.45 8.62 7.98
CA LEU A 373 -16.70 9.03 6.79
C LEU A 373 -15.26 8.47 6.74
N PRO A 374 -14.46 8.48 7.83
CA PRO A 374 -13.12 7.89 7.81
C PRO A 374 -13.10 6.40 7.45
N SER A 375 -14.07 5.62 7.94
CA SER A 375 -14.22 4.20 7.60
C SER A 375 -14.56 4.03 6.11
N GLN A 376 -15.52 4.80 5.60
CA GLN A 376 -15.88 4.77 4.19
C GLN A 376 -14.67 5.14 3.30
N LEU A 377 -13.93 6.19 3.65
CA LEU A 377 -12.73 6.60 2.93
C LEU A 377 -11.62 5.55 2.98
N ALA A 378 -11.47 4.82 4.07
CA ALA A 378 -10.54 3.71 4.16
C ALA A 378 -10.94 2.58 3.19
N THR A 379 -12.20 2.18 3.17
CA THR A 379 -12.72 1.18 2.20
C THR A 379 -12.53 1.64 0.76
N LEU A 380 -12.89 2.88 0.44
CA LEU A 380 -12.69 3.46 -0.89
C LEU A 380 -11.21 3.51 -1.27
N GLY A 381 -10.33 3.90 -0.35
CA GLY A 381 -8.89 3.94 -0.55
C GLY A 381 -8.30 2.56 -0.81
N ILE A 382 -8.73 1.55 -0.05
CA ILE A 382 -8.34 0.15 -0.25
C ILE A 382 -8.79 -0.35 -1.63
N ASN A 383 -10.07 -0.16 -1.98
CA ASN A 383 -10.60 -0.58 -3.29
C ASN A 383 -9.93 0.17 -4.45
N LEU A 384 -9.56 1.44 -4.24
CA LEU A 384 -8.82 2.22 -5.23
C LEU A 384 -7.39 1.71 -5.39
N HIS A 385 -6.70 1.35 -4.30
CA HIS A 385 -5.37 0.74 -4.34
C HIS A 385 -5.38 -0.63 -5.03
N MET A 386 -6.38 -1.47 -4.76
CA MET A 386 -6.47 -2.83 -5.29
C MET A 386 -6.92 -2.91 -6.76
N GLY A 387 -7.31 -1.81 -7.39
CA GLY A 387 -7.78 -1.84 -8.78
C GLY A 387 -9.28 -2.13 -8.94
N GLU A 388 -10.06 -2.07 -7.85
CA GLU A 388 -11.45 -2.54 -7.85
C GLU A 388 -12.49 -1.41 -7.94
N LEU A 389 -12.22 -0.25 -7.33
CA LEU A 389 -13.25 0.79 -7.12
C LEU A 389 -13.95 1.28 -8.40
N PHE A 390 -13.19 1.53 -9.48
CA PHE A 390 -13.76 2.01 -10.76
C PHE A 390 -13.58 0.98 -11.90
N GLY A 391 -13.46 -0.30 -11.55
CA GLY A 391 -13.24 -1.39 -12.50
C GLY A 391 -12.05 -1.12 -13.43
N ILE A 392 -12.25 -1.31 -14.74
CA ILE A 392 -11.19 -1.18 -15.74
C ILE A 392 -10.45 0.16 -15.73
N TRP A 393 -11.15 1.27 -15.41
CA TRP A 393 -10.53 2.59 -15.37
C TRP A 393 -9.54 2.72 -14.22
N ASN A 394 -9.86 2.12 -13.07
CA ASN A 394 -8.95 2.08 -11.94
C ASN A 394 -7.70 1.25 -12.28
N GLN A 395 -7.91 0.09 -12.92
CA GLN A 395 -6.84 -0.84 -13.32
C GLN A 395 -5.88 -0.20 -14.33
N VAL A 396 -6.40 0.47 -15.36
CA VAL A 396 -5.59 1.22 -16.31
C VAL A 396 -4.83 2.35 -15.61
N GLY A 397 -5.48 3.06 -14.69
CA GLY A 397 -4.84 4.09 -13.88
C GLY A 397 -3.64 3.56 -13.08
N LEU A 398 -3.83 2.46 -12.35
CA LEU A 398 -2.77 1.81 -11.59
C LEU A 398 -1.64 1.27 -12.48
N LEU A 399 -1.98 0.67 -13.63
CA LEU A 399 -0.99 0.22 -14.60
C LEU A 399 -0.11 1.37 -15.09
N LEU A 400 -0.72 2.51 -15.44
CA LEU A 400 0.03 3.70 -15.86
C LEU A 400 0.91 4.26 -14.74
N VAL A 401 0.42 4.26 -13.50
CA VAL A 401 1.21 4.67 -12.32
C VAL A 401 2.39 3.73 -12.08
N ALA A 402 2.16 2.41 -12.16
CA ALA A 402 3.20 1.41 -12.01
C ALA A 402 4.30 1.57 -13.07
N LEU A 403 3.91 1.74 -14.34
CA LEU A 403 4.84 2.03 -15.44
C LEU A 403 5.59 3.36 -15.20
N ALA A 404 4.93 4.40 -14.72
CA ALA A 404 5.56 5.66 -14.38
C ALA A 404 6.63 5.48 -13.27
N ILE A 405 6.32 4.73 -12.21
CA ILE A 405 7.27 4.40 -11.13
C ILE A 405 8.48 3.64 -11.67
N ILE A 406 8.26 2.63 -12.53
CA ILE A 406 9.34 1.90 -13.21
C ILE A 406 10.22 2.88 -13.99
N VAL A 407 9.65 3.77 -14.80
CA VAL A 407 10.41 4.78 -15.55
C VAL A 407 11.20 5.70 -14.61
N ILE A 408 10.60 6.18 -13.52
CA ILE A 408 11.26 7.04 -12.54
C ILE A 408 12.48 6.34 -11.94
N ILE A 409 12.33 5.07 -11.53
CA ILE A 409 13.40 4.28 -10.91
C ILE A 409 14.51 4.00 -11.92
N LEU A 410 14.18 3.48 -13.11
CA LEU A 410 15.17 3.19 -14.15
C LEU A 410 15.91 4.45 -14.59
N ALA A 411 15.22 5.57 -14.74
CA ALA A 411 15.82 6.86 -15.02
C ALA A 411 16.72 7.33 -13.85
N GLY A 412 16.30 7.11 -12.61
CA GLY A 412 17.08 7.35 -11.40
C GLY A 412 18.41 6.58 -11.41
N TYR A 413 18.35 5.26 -11.56
CA TYR A 413 19.55 4.42 -11.67
C TYR A 413 20.42 4.78 -12.88
N ARG A 414 19.81 5.13 -14.02
CA ARG A 414 20.56 5.62 -15.18
C ARG A 414 21.30 6.93 -14.88
N THR A 415 20.68 7.88 -14.17
CA THR A 415 21.37 9.11 -13.77
C THR A 415 22.51 8.83 -12.80
N TRP A 416 22.34 7.89 -11.88
CA TRP A 416 23.40 7.44 -10.97
C TRP A 416 24.55 6.80 -11.75
N TYR A 417 24.25 5.83 -12.61
CA TYR A 417 25.24 5.12 -13.44
C TYR A 417 26.04 6.08 -14.32
N LEU A 418 25.39 7.07 -14.96
CA LEU A 418 26.05 8.06 -15.81
C LEU A 418 26.85 9.11 -15.03
N ARG A 419 26.57 9.28 -13.73
CA ARG A 419 27.35 10.16 -12.83
C ARG A 419 28.35 9.40 -11.98
N ARG A 420 28.41 8.07 -12.09
CA ARG A 420 29.30 7.25 -11.28
C ARG A 420 30.75 7.68 -11.53
N PRO A 421 31.58 7.79 -10.49
CA PRO A 421 33.01 8.01 -10.69
C PRO A 421 33.59 6.82 -11.46
N GLN A 422 34.34 7.09 -12.54
CA GLN A 422 35.07 6.04 -13.25
C GLN A 422 36.38 5.73 -12.49
N GLY A 423 36.63 4.44 -12.23
CA GLY A 423 37.77 3.94 -11.43
C GLY A 423 37.51 3.80 -9.92
N LEU A 424 38.48 3.24 -9.17
CA LEU A 424 38.45 3.02 -7.69
C LEU A 424 38.30 4.30 -6.84
N ARG A 425 38.15 5.46 -7.46
CA ARG A 425 37.99 6.75 -6.78
C ARG A 425 36.51 7.11 -6.65
N LEU A 426 35.78 6.34 -5.85
CA LEU A 426 34.45 6.72 -5.34
C LEU A 426 34.42 8.05 -4.56
N ARG A 427 35.60 8.63 -4.32
CA ARG A 427 35.91 9.70 -3.36
C ARG A 427 35.70 11.13 -3.87
N ASP A 428 35.83 11.41 -5.17
CA ASP A 428 36.25 12.77 -5.55
C ASP A 428 35.18 13.73 -6.06
N LYS A 429 33.92 13.32 -6.30
CA LYS A 429 32.88 14.26 -6.83
C LYS A 429 31.45 14.03 -6.31
N LYS A 430 31.26 13.66 -5.04
CA LYS A 430 29.95 13.85 -4.39
C LYS A 430 29.78 15.34 -4.02
N PRO A 431 28.59 15.95 -4.18
CA PRO A 431 28.37 17.31 -3.70
C PRO A 431 28.73 17.35 -2.20
N PRO A 432 29.56 18.30 -1.77
CA PRO A 432 30.04 18.32 -0.38
C PRO A 432 28.86 18.58 0.56
N PHE A 433 28.35 17.53 1.20
CA PHE A 433 27.56 17.71 2.41
C PHE A 433 28.53 18.06 3.52
N ARG A 434 28.36 19.24 4.10
CA ARG A 434 29.16 19.73 5.22
C ARG A 434 28.24 19.74 6.44
N PRO A 435 28.30 18.72 7.32
CA PRO A 435 27.41 18.63 8.48
C PRO A 435 27.55 19.83 9.41
N PHE A 436 28.76 20.39 9.51
CA PHE A 436 29.04 21.63 10.24
C PHE A 436 28.41 22.89 9.63
N ALA A 437 27.90 22.82 8.40
CA ALA A 437 27.12 23.92 7.80
C ALA A 437 25.64 23.84 8.17
N VAL A 438 25.17 22.73 8.74
CA VAL A 438 23.82 22.59 9.29
C VAL A 438 23.82 23.20 10.69
N PRO A 439 22.98 24.20 10.98
CA PRO A 439 22.87 24.77 12.32
C PRO A 439 22.30 23.75 13.31
N TRP A 440 22.61 23.89 14.61
CA TRP A 440 22.16 22.97 15.65
C TRP A 440 20.63 22.77 15.65
N TRP A 441 19.86 23.85 15.45
CA TRP A 441 18.40 23.79 15.37
C TRP A 441 17.91 23.04 14.12
N GLY A 442 18.72 23.03 13.05
CA GLY A 442 18.44 22.24 11.85
C GLY A 442 18.54 20.75 12.15
N TRP A 443 19.57 20.35 12.90
CA TRP A 443 19.67 18.98 13.41
C TRP A 443 18.57 18.63 14.40
N ALA A 444 18.20 19.55 15.30
CA ALA A 444 17.09 19.35 16.23
C ALA A 444 15.77 19.13 15.48
N LEU A 445 15.47 19.94 14.46
CA LEU A 445 14.26 19.80 13.65
C LEU A 445 14.24 18.49 12.86
N PHE A 446 15.34 18.14 12.19
CA PHE A 446 15.45 16.87 11.46
C PHE A 446 15.39 15.66 12.39
N GLY A 447 15.99 15.75 13.58
CA GLY A 447 15.95 14.73 14.62
C GLY A 447 14.54 14.56 15.17
N ALA A 448 13.84 15.65 15.49
CA ALA A 448 12.46 15.62 15.96
C ALA A 448 11.50 15.06 14.90
N ALA A 449 11.63 15.48 13.64
CA ALA A 449 10.85 14.94 12.53
C ALA A 449 11.15 13.45 12.30
N GLY A 450 12.43 13.06 12.33
CA GLY A 450 12.85 11.66 12.21
C GLY A 450 12.37 10.80 13.37
N LEU A 451 12.34 11.33 14.60
CA LEU A 451 11.80 10.66 15.77
C LEU A 451 10.28 10.49 15.68
N GLY A 452 9.54 11.57 15.38
CA GLY A 452 8.09 11.50 15.23
C GLY A 452 7.67 10.52 14.12
N LEU A 453 8.30 10.62 12.95
CA LEU A 453 8.07 9.66 11.86
C LEU A 453 8.54 8.26 12.22
N GLY A 454 9.65 8.10 12.95
CA GLY A 454 10.19 6.81 13.34
C GLY A 454 9.38 6.10 14.42
N LEU A 455 8.70 6.85 15.30
CA LEU A 455 7.75 6.28 16.27
C LEU A 455 6.50 5.77 15.57
N PHE A 456 5.98 6.50 14.58
CA PHE A 456 4.80 6.09 13.82
C PHE A 456 5.12 5.06 12.72
N LEU A 457 6.32 5.11 12.14
CA LEU A 457 6.84 4.20 11.11
C LEU A 457 8.15 3.55 11.60
N PRO A 458 8.09 2.52 12.46
CA PRO A 458 9.28 1.94 13.10
C PRO A 458 10.37 1.49 12.12
N ALA A 459 9.98 0.86 11.00
CA ALA A 459 10.91 0.45 9.95
C ALA A 459 11.69 1.64 9.34
N LEU A 460 11.02 2.78 9.14
CA LEU A 460 11.66 4.02 8.70
C LEU A 460 12.61 4.54 9.78
N GLY A 461 12.18 4.59 11.04
CA GLY A 461 12.97 5.08 12.17
C GLY A 461 14.27 4.29 12.35
N LEU A 462 14.19 2.96 12.33
CA LEU A 462 15.33 2.06 12.45
C LEU A 462 16.31 2.24 11.29
N THR A 463 15.81 2.23 10.05
CA THR A 463 16.67 2.36 8.87
C THR A 463 17.26 3.78 8.72
N LEU A 464 16.53 4.82 9.08
CA LEU A 464 17.03 6.20 9.15
C LEU A 464 18.14 6.32 10.21
N THR A 465 17.96 5.71 11.38
CA THR A 465 18.99 5.68 12.43
C THR A 465 20.25 4.97 11.95
N ALA A 466 20.10 3.81 11.27
CA ALA A 466 21.21 3.09 10.66
C ALA A 466 21.95 3.95 9.62
N PHE A 467 21.22 4.68 8.76
CA PHE A 467 21.82 5.64 7.82
C PHE A 467 22.65 6.70 8.53
N VAL A 468 22.11 7.31 9.60
CA VAL A 468 22.80 8.35 10.38
C VAL A 468 24.05 7.79 11.05
N LEU A 469 23.97 6.62 11.70
CA LEU A 469 25.11 5.97 12.35
C LEU A 469 26.22 5.63 11.35
N CYS A 470 25.88 5.03 10.21
CA CYS A 470 26.82 4.77 9.13
C CYS A 470 27.50 6.07 8.65
N ASP A 471 26.74 7.15 8.54
CA ASP A 471 27.27 8.45 8.14
C ASP A 471 28.28 9.00 9.15
N VAL A 472 27.96 8.93 10.44
CA VAL A 472 28.83 9.36 11.54
C VAL A 472 30.12 8.54 11.56
N VAL A 473 30.03 7.22 11.46
CA VAL A 473 31.21 6.33 11.43
C VAL A 473 32.10 6.64 10.22
N LEU A 474 31.51 6.81 9.03
CA LEU A 474 32.25 7.19 7.82
C LEU A 474 32.92 8.56 7.93
N MET A 475 32.33 9.49 8.67
CA MET A 475 32.92 10.80 8.93
C MET A 475 34.08 10.73 9.92
N LEU A 476 33.92 10.01 11.03
CA LEU A 476 34.94 9.85 12.06
C LEU A 476 36.18 9.15 11.50
N THR A 477 35.98 8.05 10.75
CA THR A 477 37.07 7.31 10.10
C THR A 477 37.82 8.14 9.06
N ARG A 478 37.11 9.02 8.32
CA ARG A 478 37.75 9.98 7.39
C ARG A 478 38.57 11.02 8.14
N GLY A 479 38.01 11.62 9.20
CA GLY A 479 38.71 12.59 10.02
C GLY A 479 39.99 12.03 10.63
N ALA A 480 39.95 10.79 11.13
CA ALA A 480 41.12 10.09 11.66
C ALA A 480 42.18 9.83 10.59
N ARG A 481 41.78 9.40 9.38
CA ARG A 481 42.72 9.11 8.28
C ARG A 481 43.33 10.37 7.68
N SER A 482 42.59 11.47 7.59
CA SER A 482 43.12 12.78 7.17
C SER A 482 44.15 13.31 8.15
N ARG A 483 43.93 13.16 9.46
CA ARG A 483 44.91 13.54 10.49
C ARG A 483 46.17 12.67 10.43
N ARG A 484 46.05 11.36 10.18
CA ARG A 484 47.19 10.43 10.00
C ARG A 484 48.00 10.62 8.71
N LEU A 485 47.46 11.32 7.71
CA LEU A 485 48.20 11.65 6.48
C LEU A 485 48.80 13.07 6.54
N ALA A 486 48.40 13.87 7.53
CA ALA A 486 48.88 15.23 7.76
C ALA A 486 49.90 15.32 8.90
N ALA A 487 49.87 14.34 9.82
CA ALA A 487 50.97 13.98 10.72
C ALA A 487 51.86 12.96 10.01
#